data_AF-A0A0J8RLE3-F1
#
_entry.id   AF-A0A0J8RLE3-F1
#
_cell.length_a   1.000
_cell.length_b   1.000
_cell.length_c   1.000
_cell.angle_alpha   90.00
_cell.angle_beta   90.00
_cell.angle_gamma   90.00
#
_symmetry.space_group_name_H-M   'P 1'
#
loop_
_entity.id
_entity.type
_entity.pdbx_description
1 polymer ?
#
loop_
_entity_poly.entity_id
_entity_poly.type
_entity_poly.pdbx_seq_one_letter_code
_entity_poly.pdbx_strand_id
1 'polypeptide(L)'
;MVVPYGNPEHPHQRKHAFDLGEYGGGYMTNSLTLGCDCKGAIHYMDAAFVNAAGASTIIKNAICIHEEDAGILFKHTDFRDDSVIVTRGRKLIISHIFTAANYEYCVYWIFHQDGTVQLDIKLTGILNTYAMNPNEDTHGWGTEVYPGVNAHNHQHLFCLRVDPNIDGSNNTVFQVDAVRGPGEVGGLINKHGNAFYAKKTKFTTPKEAIKKPVSYKLTATTKSTQQADTFLKHQRTFSRSSNVDIRNRKRIH
;
A
#
# COMPACT_ATOMS: atom_id res chain seq x y z
N MET A 1 0.59 -4.77 14.68
CA MET A 1 -0.03 -5.92 13.97
C MET A 1 -0.49 -6.93 15.01
N VAL A 2 -1.38 -7.84 14.65
CA VAL A 2 -1.76 -8.98 15.47
C VAL A 2 -1.96 -10.22 14.59
N VAL A 3 -1.53 -11.39 15.09
CA VAL A 3 -1.63 -12.68 14.39
C VAL A 3 -2.47 -13.68 15.20
N PRO A 4 -3.80 -13.54 15.23
CA PRO A 4 -4.67 -14.43 16.00
C PRO A 4 -4.85 -15.78 15.29
N TYR A 5 -4.63 -16.86 16.02
CA TYR A 5 -4.91 -18.23 15.57
C TYR A 5 -6.34 -18.65 15.92
N GLY A 6 -6.93 -19.45 15.02
CA GLY A 6 -8.34 -19.87 15.07
C GLY A 6 -8.60 -21.26 15.61
N ASN A 7 -7.60 -21.96 16.16
CA ASN A 7 -7.85 -23.24 16.83
C ASN A 7 -8.31 -22.99 18.29
N PRO A 8 -9.52 -23.44 18.68
CA PRO A 8 -10.10 -23.18 19.99
C PRO A 8 -9.51 -24.02 21.13
N GLU A 9 -8.76 -25.08 20.82
CA GLU A 9 -8.24 -26.00 21.83
C GLU A 9 -7.15 -25.36 22.70
N HIS A 10 -7.02 -25.86 23.93
CA HIS A 10 -5.92 -25.45 24.79
C HIS A 10 -4.60 -26.05 24.28
N PRO A 11 -3.50 -25.27 24.15
CA PRO A 11 -3.31 -23.89 24.61
C PRO A 11 -3.48 -22.81 23.53
N HIS A 12 -4.01 -23.15 22.36
CA HIS A 12 -3.88 -22.37 21.12
C HIS A 12 -4.59 -21.01 21.14
N GLN A 13 -5.58 -20.80 22.00
CA GLN A 13 -6.16 -19.47 22.24
C GLN A 13 -5.11 -18.40 22.62
N ARG A 14 -3.97 -18.81 23.21
CA ARG A 14 -2.87 -17.90 23.58
C ARG A 14 -2.02 -17.45 22.38
N LYS A 15 -2.19 -18.08 21.21
CA LYS A 15 -1.45 -17.71 19.99
C LYS A 15 -2.15 -16.52 19.32
N HIS A 16 -1.77 -15.31 19.73
CA HIS A 16 -2.28 -14.06 19.16
C HIS A 16 -1.23 -12.94 19.22
N ALA A 17 -0.02 -13.24 18.74
CA ALA A 17 1.14 -12.35 18.88
C ALA A 17 0.86 -10.94 18.33
N PHE A 18 1.26 -9.92 19.09
CA PHE A 18 1.34 -8.53 18.67
C PHE A 18 2.78 -8.21 18.27
N ASP A 19 3.25 -8.70 17.13
CA ASP A 19 4.69 -8.80 16.86
C ASP A 19 5.46 -7.49 17.03
N LEU A 20 4.89 -6.37 16.57
CA LEU A 20 5.51 -5.05 16.72
C LEU A 20 5.53 -4.53 18.17
N GLY A 21 4.52 -4.86 18.97
CA GLY A 21 4.37 -4.38 20.35
C GLY A 21 5.01 -5.30 21.39
N GLU A 22 5.07 -6.60 21.13
CA GLU A 22 5.61 -7.62 22.05
C GLU A 22 7.10 -7.91 21.78
N TYR A 23 7.56 -7.83 20.51
CA TYR A 23 8.93 -8.18 20.13
C TYR A 23 9.68 -7.02 19.44
N GLY A 24 8.99 -6.30 18.57
CA GLY A 24 9.52 -5.14 17.85
C GLY A 24 10.10 -5.48 16.48
N GLY A 25 9.44 -5.00 15.42
CA GLY A 25 9.88 -5.23 14.02
C GLY A 25 11.26 -4.63 13.68
N GLY A 26 11.75 -3.69 14.50
CA GLY A 26 13.13 -3.20 14.41
C GLY A 26 14.12 -4.19 15.03
N TYR A 27 13.87 -4.67 16.25
CA TYR A 27 14.74 -5.64 16.93
C TYR A 27 14.86 -6.95 16.14
N MET A 28 13.79 -7.34 15.45
CA MET A 28 13.73 -8.56 14.63
C MET A 28 14.18 -8.35 13.17
N THR A 29 14.62 -7.15 12.79
CA THR A 29 15.00 -6.85 11.40
C THR A 29 16.25 -7.62 11.01
N ASN A 30 16.30 -8.10 9.77
CA ASN A 30 17.44 -8.83 9.24
C ASN A 30 18.50 -7.86 8.69
N SER A 31 19.74 -8.34 8.62
CA SER A 31 20.79 -7.69 7.82
C SER A 31 20.64 -8.07 6.36
N LEU A 32 20.24 -7.12 5.52
CA LEU A 32 19.95 -7.36 4.11
C LEU A 32 21.23 -7.43 3.26
N THR A 33 21.23 -8.34 2.29
CA THR A 33 22.38 -8.64 1.44
C THR A 33 22.16 -8.22 -0.02
N LEU A 34 23.17 -7.57 -0.60
CA LEU A 34 23.16 -7.13 -2.00
C LEU A 34 23.06 -8.33 -2.95
N GLY A 35 22.12 -8.26 -3.90
CA GLY A 35 21.90 -9.28 -4.91
C GLY A 35 21.00 -10.44 -4.47
N CYS A 36 20.71 -10.57 -3.18
CA CYS A 36 19.81 -11.58 -2.61
C CYS A 36 18.48 -10.94 -2.21
N ASP A 37 18.48 -10.14 -1.15
CA ASP A 37 17.27 -9.48 -0.63
C ASP A 37 16.91 -8.24 -1.46
N CYS A 38 17.92 -7.50 -1.88
CA CYS A 38 17.79 -6.29 -2.68
C CYS A 38 18.65 -6.33 -3.93
N LYS A 39 18.05 -6.03 -5.09
CA LYS A 39 18.70 -6.11 -6.40
C LYS A 39 18.77 -4.74 -7.07
N GLY A 40 19.94 -4.41 -7.60
CA GLY A 40 20.20 -3.16 -8.31
C GLY A 40 21.30 -2.33 -7.65
N ALA A 41 21.22 -1.01 -7.80
CA ALA A 41 22.07 -0.07 -7.08
C ALA A 41 21.41 0.27 -5.75
N ILE A 42 21.96 -0.25 -4.65
CA ILE A 42 21.33 -0.20 -3.33
C ILE A 42 22.10 0.74 -2.41
N HIS A 43 21.36 1.57 -1.68
CA HIS A 43 21.85 2.27 -0.51
C HIS A 43 21.31 1.59 0.76
N TYR A 44 22.19 1.29 1.71
CA TYR A 44 21.82 0.64 2.96
C TYR A 44 21.91 1.60 4.13
N MET A 45 21.02 1.44 5.11
CA MET A 45 21.14 2.07 6.43
C MET A 45 21.16 1.01 7.52
N ASP A 46 21.98 1.26 8.54
CA ASP A 46 22.05 0.45 9.74
C ASP A 46 20.96 0.85 10.74
N ALA A 47 20.60 -0.07 11.64
CA ALA A 47 19.75 0.23 12.79
C ALA A 47 20.52 -0.02 14.09
N ALA A 48 20.41 0.90 15.04
CA ALA A 48 21.05 0.80 16.35
C ALA A 48 19.99 0.59 17.45
N PHE A 49 20.25 -0.37 18.33
CA PHE A 49 19.38 -0.77 19.43
C PHE A 49 20.15 -0.80 20.74
N VAL A 50 19.43 -0.84 21.85
CA VAL A 50 20.00 -1.05 23.19
C VAL A 50 19.79 -2.50 23.60
N ASN A 51 20.82 -3.14 24.12
CA ASN A 51 20.70 -4.49 24.68
C ASN A 51 20.35 -4.43 26.18
N ALA A 52 20.12 -5.60 26.79
CA ALA A 52 19.76 -5.71 28.20
C ALA A 52 20.81 -5.12 29.17
N ALA A 53 22.08 -5.01 28.75
CA ALA A 53 23.16 -4.40 29.53
C ALA A 53 23.27 -2.87 29.33
N GLY A 54 22.37 -2.27 28.54
CA GLY A 54 22.41 -0.84 28.19
C GLY A 54 23.41 -0.48 27.10
N ALA A 55 24.08 -1.45 26.48
CA ALA A 55 25.05 -1.22 25.41
C ALA A 55 24.37 -1.18 24.03
N SER A 56 24.96 -0.41 23.11
CA SER A 56 24.49 -0.33 21.73
C SER A 56 24.78 -1.62 20.96
N THR A 57 23.78 -2.10 20.22
CA THR A 57 23.89 -3.21 19.26
C THR A 57 23.46 -2.69 17.88
N ILE A 58 24.28 -2.93 16.86
CA ILE A 58 24.01 -2.45 15.50
C ILE A 58 23.62 -3.62 14.61
N ILE A 59 22.47 -3.51 13.96
CA ILE A 59 22.08 -4.39 12.85
C ILE A 59 22.50 -3.69 11.56
N LYS A 60 23.51 -4.26 10.90
CA LYS A 60 24.03 -3.74 9.63
C LYS A 60 23.02 -3.94 8.51
N ASN A 61 22.94 -3.01 7.56
CA ASN A 61 22.08 -3.13 6.38
C ASN A 61 20.61 -3.44 6.73
N ALA A 62 20.09 -2.87 7.82
CA ALA A 62 18.73 -3.10 8.29
C ALA A 62 17.66 -2.57 7.33
N ILE A 63 17.98 -1.47 6.63
CA ILE A 63 17.09 -0.83 5.67
C ILE A 63 17.78 -0.81 4.31
N CYS A 64 17.02 -1.15 3.28
CA CYS A 64 17.44 -1.12 1.89
C CYS A 64 16.66 -0.03 1.15
N ILE A 65 17.39 0.82 0.41
CA ILE A 65 16.84 1.96 -0.34
C ILE A 65 17.33 1.89 -1.77
N HIS A 66 16.41 1.85 -2.73
CA HIS A 66 16.74 1.78 -4.16
C HIS A 66 15.61 2.24 -5.06
N GLU A 67 15.93 2.47 -6.33
CA GLU A 67 14.94 2.75 -7.37
C GLU A 67 14.76 1.54 -8.29
N GLU A 68 13.52 1.33 -8.74
CA GLU A 68 13.18 0.33 -9.74
C GLU A 68 12.36 0.96 -10.88
N ASP A 69 12.48 0.38 -12.07
CA ASP A 69 11.54 0.65 -13.16
C ASP A 69 10.13 0.16 -12.79
N ALA A 70 9.12 0.97 -13.12
CA ALA A 70 7.71 0.70 -12.83
C ALA A 70 6.87 0.63 -14.11
N GLY A 71 7.47 0.27 -15.25
CA GLY A 71 6.76 0.15 -16.52
C GLY A 71 6.40 1.51 -17.14
N ILE A 72 5.19 1.64 -17.69
CA ILE A 72 4.69 2.89 -18.29
C ILE A 72 4.01 3.72 -17.21
N LEU A 73 4.45 4.96 -17.02
CA LEU A 73 3.80 5.95 -16.15
C LEU A 73 2.53 6.47 -16.82
N PHE A 74 2.67 6.95 -18.06
CA PHE A 74 1.55 7.32 -18.90
C PHE A 74 1.90 7.15 -20.38
N LYS A 75 0.87 6.91 -21.19
CA LYS A 75 0.97 6.83 -22.64
C LYS A 75 -0.31 7.35 -23.27
N HIS A 76 -0.18 8.05 -24.38
CA HIS A 76 -1.30 8.40 -25.24
C HIS A 76 -0.91 8.27 -26.71
N THR A 77 -1.87 7.83 -27.53
CA THR A 77 -1.75 7.76 -28.98
C THR A 77 -3.01 8.38 -29.58
N ASP A 78 -2.87 9.40 -30.43
CA ASP A 78 -3.98 9.95 -31.20
C ASP A 78 -4.03 9.27 -32.58
N PHE A 79 -5.13 8.61 -32.90
CA PHE A 79 -5.28 7.87 -34.17
C PHE A 79 -5.48 8.79 -35.39
N ARG A 80 -5.70 10.09 -35.19
CA ARG A 80 -5.98 11.04 -36.29
C ARG A 80 -4.71 11.49 -36.98
N ASP A 81 -3.61 11.56 -36.24
CA ASP A 81 -2.29 12.01 -36.72
C ASP A 81 -1.15 11.05 -36.32
N ASP A 82 -1.48 9.90 -35.74
CA ASP A 82 -0.57 8.87 -35.25
C ASP A 82 0.48 9.37 -34.22
N SER A 83 0.23 10.52 -33.58
CA SER A 83 1.13 11.05 -32.56
C SER A 83 1.14 10.17 -31.31
N VAL A 84 2.33 9.99 -30.73
CA VAL A 84 2.53 9.15 -29.53
C VAL A 84 3.34 9.91 -28.48
N ILE A 85 2.83 9.93 -27.25
CA ILE A 85 3.59 10.33 -26.06
C ILE A 85 3.67 9.15 -25.10
N VAL A 86 4.85 8.91 -24.53
CA VAL A 86 5.09 7.85 -23.54
C VAL A 86 6.14 8.28 -22.54
N THR A 87 5.87 8.03 -21.27
CA THR A 87 6.82 8.23 -20.18
C THR A 87 6.90 6.95 -19.36
N ARG A 88 8.11 6.52 -19.01
CA ARG A 88 8.31 5.37 -18.11
C ARG A 88 8.12 5.80 -16.66
N GLY A 89 7.56 4.90 -15.86
CA GLY A 89 7.46 5.05 -14.42
C GLY A 89 8.72 4.54 -13.74
N ARG A 90 9.09 5.19 -12.65
CA ARG A 90 10.09 4.75 -11.69
C ARG A 90 9.50 4.86 -10.29
N LYS A 91 9.93 3.96 -9.41
CA LYS A 91 9.53 3.96 -8.01
C LYS A 91 10.75 3.93 -7.11
N LEU A 92 10.73 4.74 -6.06
CA LEU A 92 11.69 4.67 -4.95
C LEU A 92 11.13 3.70 -3.91
N ILE A 93 11.94 2.75 -3.47
CA ILE A 93 11.58 1.73 -2.50
C ILE A 93 12.45 1.91 -1.26
N ILE A 94 11.81 1.95 -0.10
CA ILE A 94 12.45 1.89 1.22
C ILE A 94 11.89 0.67 1.92
N SER A 95 12.74 -0.33 2.15
CA SER A 95 12.32 -1.62 2.68
C SER A 95 13.13 -2.09 3.87
N HIS A 96 12.48 -2.94 4.67
CA HIS A 96 13.16 -3.80 5.62
C HIS A 96 12.43 -5.15 5.69
N ILE A 97 13.14 -6.19 6.13
CA ILE A 97 12.59 -7.54 6.33
C ILE A 97 12.86 -7.91 7.77
N PHE A 98 11.85 -8.40 8.48
CA PHE A 98 12.02 -8.88 9.84
C PHE A 98 11.46 -10.28 10.03
N THR A 99 12.13 -11.06 10.88
CA THR A 99 11.77 -12.44 11.22
C THR A 99 11.10 -12.50 12.58
N ALA A 100 9.80 -12.82 12.60
CA ALA A 100 9.08 -13.10 13.83
C ALA A 100 8.97 -14.62 14.00
N ALA A 101 9.98 -15.19 14.67
CA ALA A 101 10.15 -16.63 14.84
C ALA A 101 10.09 -17.40 13.51
N ASN A 102 8.93 -17.94 13.13
CA ASN A 102 8.76 -18.75 11.92
C ASN A 102 8.36 -17.92 10.68
N TYR A 103 7.93 -16.67 10.83
CA TYR A 103 7.48 -15.84 9.71
C TYR A 103 8.50 -14.77 9.32
N GLU A 104 8.52 -14.43 8.04
CA GLU A 104 9.19 -13.25 7.51
C GLU A 104 8.16 -12.25 6.97
N TYR A 105 8.31 -10.99 7.40
CA TYR A 105 7.53 -9.86 6.91
C TYR A 105 8.45 -8.95 6.11
N CYS A 106 8.26 -8.91 4.79
CA CYS A 106 8.97 -7.98 3.93
C CYS A 106 8.11 -6.73 3.74
N VAL A 107 8.53 -5.61 4.32
CA VAL A 107 7.78 -4.35 4.32
C VAL A 107 8.43 -3.38 3.34
N TYR A 108 7.66 -2.86 2.38
CA TYR A 108 8.13 -1.97 1.33
C TYR A 108 7.29 -0.70 1.30
N TRP A 109 7.91 0.43 1.60
CA TRP A 109 7.36 1.75 1.30
C TRP A 109 7.79 2.15 -0.10
N ILE A 110 6.81 2.42 -0.96
CA ILE A 110 7.01 2.66 -2.38
C ILE A 110 6.48 4.04 -2.73
N PHE A 111 7.34 4.88 -3.30
CA PHE A 111 7.03 6.22 -3.74
C PHE A 111 7.10 6.31 -5.26
N HIS A 112 6.00 6.71 -5.89
CA HIS A 112 5.86 6.78 -7.34
C HIS A 112 5.97 8.24 -7.84
N GLN A 113 6.33 8.41 -9.11
CA GLN A 113 6.49 9.72 -9.74
C GLN A 113 5.19 10.53 -9.88
N ASP A 114 4.03 9.89 -9.79
CA ASP A 114 2.71 10.55 -9.81
C ASP A 114 2.27 11.04 -8.41
N GLY A 115 3.10 10.85 -7.39
CA GLY A 115 2.81 11.22 -6.00
C GLY A 115 2.13 10.11 -5.19
N THR A 116 1.89 8.93 -5.76
CA THR A 116 1.35 7.78 -5.03
C THR A 116 2.36 7.29 -3.98
N VAL A 117 1.88 7.13 -2.74
CA VAL A 117 2.59 6.43 -1.66
C VAL A 117 1.90 5.10 -1.43
N GLN A 118 2.64 4.01 -1.58
CA GLN A 118 2.14 2.64 -1.50
C GLN A 118 2.90 1.89 -0.40
N LEU A 119 2.18 1.06 0.34
CA LEU A 119 2.74 0.13 1.30
C LEU A 119 2.46 -1.29 0.81
N ASP A 120 3.51 -2.01 0.46
CA ASP A 120 3.45 -3.44 0.16
C ASP A 120 4.01 -4.23 1.33
N ILE A 121 3.29 -5.27 1.75
CA ILE A 121 3.77 -6.25 2.71
C ILE A 121 3.70 -7.62 2.06
N LYS A 122 4.84 -8.30 1.98
CA LYS A 122 4.89 -9.69 1.53
C LYS A 122 5.09 -10.58 2.75
N LEU A 123 4.24 -11.60 2.87
CA LEU A 123 4.32 -12.61 3.91
C LEU A 123 5.02 -13.84 3.34
N THR A 124 6.09 -14.27 3.99
CA THR A 124 6.81 -15.49 3.65
C THR A 124 7.31 -16.17 4.93
N GLY A 125 8.24 -17.11 4.78
CA GLY A 125 8.75 -17.93 5.86
C GLY A 125 8.06 -19.28 5.95
N ILE A 126 7.95 -19.77 7.17
CA ILE A 126 7.47 -21.11 7.50
C ILE A 126 6.18 -20.99 8.30
N LEU A 127 5.20 -21.85 8.01
CA LEU A 127 3.95 -21.91 8.77
C LEU A 127 4.23 -22.26 10.24
N ASN A 128 3.52 -21.63 11.18
CA ASN A 128 3.40 -22.18 12.52
C ASN A 128 2.61 -23.48 12.45
N THR A 129 3.16 -24.54 12.99
CA THR A 129 2.56 -25.87 12.94
C THR A 129 2.36 -26.44 14.33
N TYR A 130 1.47 -27.41 14.41
CA TYR A 130 1.24 -28.25 15.57
C TYR A 130 1.15 -29.71 15.13
N ALA A 131 1.51 -30.62 16.04
CA ALA A 131 1.42 -32.05 15.76
C ALA A 131 -0.04 -32.48 15.63
N MET A 132 -0.31 -33.44 14.76
CA MET A 132 -1.59 -34.15 14.69
C MET A 132 -1.34 -35.65 14.57
N ASN A 133 -2.25 -36.45 15.12
CA ASN A 133 -2.20 -37.90 15.01
C ASN A 133 -2.67 -38.35 13.62
N PRO A 134 -2.28 -39.56 13.18
CA PRO A 134 -2.83 -40.14 11.96
C PRO A 134 -4.36 -40.19 11.99
N ASN A 135 -5.00 -39.65 10.95
CA ASN A 135 -6.46 -39.56 10.80
C ASN A 135 -7.17 -38.64 11.82
N GLU A 136 -6.43 -37.79 12.54
CA GLU A 136 -7.03 -36.75 13.37
C GLU A 136 -7.74 -35.71 12.49
N ASP A 137 -8.96 -35.32 12.87
CA ASP A 137 -9.74 -34.31 12.16
C ASP A 137 -9.30 -32.91 12.58
N THR A 138 -8.94 -32.04 11.63
CA THR A 138 -8.60 -30.64 11.93
C THR A 138 -9.81 -29.78 12.27
N HIS A 139 -11.02 -30.32 12.13
CA HIS A 139 -12.31 -29.68 12.38
C HIS A 139 -12.51 -28.37 11.60
N GLY A 140 -11.77 -28.21 10.49
CA GLY A 140 -11.75 -26.99 9.69
C GLY A 140 -10.95 -25.83 10.30
N TRP A 141 -10.29 -26.03 11.45
CA TRP A 141 -9.47 -25.00 12.13
C TRP A 141 -8.01 -24.98 11.70
N GLY A 142 -7.61 -25.89 10.82
CA GLY A 142 -6.28 -25.97 10.26
C GLY A 142 -6.23 -26.89 9.04
N THR A 143 -5.04 -27.03 8.48
CA THR A 143 -4.75 -27.84 7.29
C THR A 143 -3.55 -28.75 7.59
N GLU A 144 -3.68 -30.05 7.32
CA GLU A 144 -2.53 -30.97 7.33
C GLU A 144 -1.64 -30.67 6.12
N VAL A 145 -0.52 -29.98 6.35
CA VAL A 145 0.40 -29.55 5.28
C VAL A 145 1.49 -30.59 4.99
N TYR A 146 1.65 -31.56 5.90
CA TYR A 146 2.51 -32.72 5.80
C TYR A 146 1.98 -33.81 6.76
N PRO A 147 2.17 -35.11 6.50
CA PRO A 147 1.71 -36.17 7.41
C PRO A 147 2.09 -35.91 8.88
N GLY A 148 1.08 -35.74 9.73
CA GLY A 148 1.24 -35.44 11.16
C GLY A 148 1.51 -33.97 11.51
N VAL A 149 1.37 -33.05 10.55
CA VAL A 149 1.70 -31.62 10.71
C VAL A 149 0.51 -30.74 10.31
N ASN A 150 -0.16 -30.19 11.33
CA ASN A 150 -1.32 -29.31 11.18
C ASN A 150 -0.89 -27.84 11.24
N ALA A 151 -1.14 -27.07 10.18
CA ALA A 151 -1.02 -25.62 10.18
C ALA A 151 -2.39 -24.99 10.49
N HIS A 152 -2.52 -24.37 11.67
CA HIS A 152 -3.78 -23.76 12.11
C HIS A 152 -4.11 -22.49 11.30
N ASN A 153 -5.41 -22.29 11.06
CA ASN A 153 -5.93 -21.06 10.48
C ASN A 153 -5.55 -19.86 11.35
N HIS A 154 -5.17 -18.77 10.71
CA HIS A 154 -4.80 -17.53 11.39
C HIS A 154 -4.97 -16.33 10.45
N GLN A 155 -4.99 -15.12 11.01
CA GLN A 155 -5.02 -13.88 10.25
C GLN A 155 -3.73 -13.10 10.48
N HIS A 156 -3.33 -12.27 9.51
CA HIS A 156 -2.28 -11.27 9.69
C HIS A 156 -2.93 -9.89 9.57
N LEU A 157 -3.14 -9.22 10.70
CA LEU A 157 -3.85 -7.93 10.75
C LEU A 157 -2.85 -6.80 11.04
N PHE A 158 -2.81 -5.80 10.16
CA PHE A 158 -1.91 -4.66 10.26
C PHE A 158 -2.68 -3.40 10.67
N CYS A 159 -2.02 -2.52 11.43
CA CYS A 159 -2.56 -1.22 11.80
C CYS A 159 -1.65 -0.15 11.19
N LEU A 160 -2.11 0.48 10.13
CA LEU A 160 -1.40 1.57 9.48
C LEU A 160 -1.72 2.88 10.20
N ARG A 161 -0.72 3.46 10.87
CA ARG A 161 -0.82 4.82 11.42
C ARG A 161 -0.41 5.84 10.36
N VAL A 162 -1.34 6.72 9.99
CA VAL A 162 -1.07 7.88 9.13
C VAL A 162 -1.32 9.15 9.94
N ASP A 163 -0.32 10.03 9.96
CA ASP A 163 -0.38 11.35 10.58
C ASP A 163 -0.30 12.40 9.46
N PRO A 164 -1.45 12.80 8.89
CA PRO A 164 -1.47 13.53 7.64
C PRO A 164 -1.14 15.02 7.84
N ASN A 165 -0.47 15.59 6.83
CA ASN A 165 -0.21 17.02 6.72
C ASN A 165 -0.43 17.48 5.27
N ILE A 166 -1.60 17.13 4.71
CA ILE A 166 -1.95 17.39 3.31
C ILE A 166 -2.19 18.88 3.10
N ASP A 167 -1.33 19.56 2.34
CA ASP A 167 -1.39 21.01 2.12
C ASP A 167 -1.47 21.85 3.43
N GLY A 168 -0.94 21.32 4.54
CA GLY A 168 -0.96 21.94 5.87
C GLY A 168 -1.69 21.12 6.94
N SER A 169 -1.62 21.58 8.19
CA SER A 169 -1.97 20.81 9.38
C SER A 169 -3.47 20.61 9.60
N ASN A 170 -4.30 21.41 8.93
CA ASN A 170 -5.75 21.36 9.08
C ASN A 170 -6.33 20.36 8.08
N ASN A 171 -6.37 19.09 8.46
CA ASN A 171 -6.87 18.01 7.61
C ASN A 171 -8.24 17.48 8.08
N THR A 172 -9.01 16.93 7.14
CA THR A 172 -10.31 16.29 7.39
C THR A 172 -10.38 14.99 6.61
N VAL A 173 -10.95 13.95 7.22
CA VAL A 173 -11.23 12.65 6.58
C VAL A 173 -12.65 12.64 6.02
N PHE A 174 -12.78 12.15 4.79
CA PHE A 174 -14.05 11.84 4.15
C PHE A 174 -14.07 10.35 3.77
N GLN A 175 -15.19 9.68 4.00
CA GLN A 175 -15.51 8.44 3.28
C GLN A 175 -16.06 8.79 1.90
N VAL A 176 -15.68 8.02 0.88
CA VAL A 176 -16.11 8.24 -0.50
C VAL A 176 -16.73 6.95 -1.05
N ASP A 177 -18.03 6.98 -1.31
CA ASP A 177 -18.77 5.83 -1.83
C ASP A 177 -19.21 6.09 -3.27
N ALA A 178 -18.99 5.11 -4.16
CA ALA A 178 -19.61 5.11 -5.48
C ALA A 178 -21.09 4.76 -5.33
N VAL A 179 -21.98 5.68 -5.72
CA VAL A 179 -23.43 5.52 -5.57
C VAL A 179 -24.13 5.79 -6.89
N ARG A 180 -25.27 5.13 -7.11
CA ARG A 180 -26.13 5.40 -8.26
C ARG A 180 -26.63 6.83 -8.22
N GLY A 181 -26.72 7.45 -9.39
CA GLY A 181 -27.37 8.74 -9.57
C GLY A 181 -28.86 8.64 -9.23
N PRO A 182 -29.47 9.75 -8.78
CA PRO A 182 -30.87 9.75 -8.41
C PRO A 182 -31.78 9.52 -9.63
N GLY A 183 -32.98 9.00 -9.39
CA GLY A 183 -34.00 8.78 -10.41
C GLY A 183 -34.02 7.37 -10.99
N GLU A 184 -35.22 6.93 -11.37
CA GLU A 184 -35.49 5.63 -11.97
C GLU A 184 -35.12 5.60 -13.46
N VAL A 185 -34.84 4.39 -13.96
CA VAL A 185 -34.66 4.15 -15.40
C VAL A 185 -35.94 4.54 -16.13
N GLY A 186 -35.80 5.26 -17.25
CA GLY A 186 -36.93 5.83 -18.00
C GLY A 186 -37.45 7.16 -17.46
N GLY A 187 -37.05 7.58 -16.27
CA GLY A 187 -37.40 8.89 -15.70
C GLY A 187 -36.68 10.06 -16.37
N LEU A 188 -37.14 11.29 -16.11
CA LEU A 188 -36.58 12.50 -16.73
C LEU A 188 -35.12 12.77 -16.35
N ILE A 189 -34.71 12.40 -15.13
CA ILE A 189 -33.39 12.73 -14.57
C ILE A 189 -32.33 11.66 -14.89
N ASN A 190 -32.73 10.39 -15.01
CA ASN A 190 -31.81 9.27 -15.26
C ASN A 190 -32.42 8.29 -16.27
N LYS A 191 -32.87 8.82 -17.41
CA LYS A 191 -33.62 8.08 -18.43
C LYS A 191 -32.98 6.76 -18.84
N HIS A 192 -31.65 6.72 -18.91
CA HIS A 192 -30.89 5.55 -19.32
C HIS A 192 -30.27 4.76 -18.15
N GLY A 193 -30.52 5.16 -16.91
CA GLY A 193 -30.04 4.44 -15.72
C GLY A 193 -28.53 4.48 -15.48
N ASN A 194 -27.78 5.24 -16.28
CA ASN A 194 -26.32 5.21 -16.33
C ASN A 194 -25.65 6.19 -15.35
N ALA A 195 -26.42 7.04 -14.66
CA ALA A 195 -25.85 8.00 -13.73
C ALA A 195 -25.28 7.32 -12.47
N PHE A 196 -24.09 7.75 -12.05
CA PHE A 196 -23.48 7.43 -10.77
C PHE A 196 -22.55 8.57 -10.35
N TYR A 197 -22.23 8.68 -9.05
CA TYR A 197 -21.33 9.71 -8.53
C TYR A 197 -20.61 9.25 -7.26
N ALA A 198 -19.60 10.02 -6.84
CA ALA A 198 -18.85 9.80 -5.61
C ALA A 198 -19.48 10.59 -4.44
N LYS A 199 -20.22 9.90 -3.57
CA LYS A 199 -20.81 10.51 -2.36
C LYS A 199 -19.72 10.66 -1.29
N LYS A 200 -19.44 11.90 -0.89
CA LYS A 200 -18.47 12.23 0.16
C LYS A 200 -19.18 12.41 1.50
N THR A 201 -18.80 11.63 2.49
CA THR A 201 -19.31 11.72 3.87
C THR A 201 -18.18 12.21 4.77
N LYS A 202 -18.31 13.43 5.31
CA LYS A 202 -17.34 14.03 6.23
C LYS A 202 -17.41 13.34 7.58
N PHE A 203 -16.26 12.98 8.16
CA PHE A 203 -16.20 12.60 9.57
C PHE A 203 -15.86 13.81 10.43
N THR A 204 -16.64 14.02 11.48
CA THR A 204 -16.47 15.13 12.42
C THR A 204 -16.07 14.65 13.81
N THR A 205 -16.30 13.37 14.11
CA THR A 205 -15.91 12.75 15.37
C THR A 205 -15.20 11.42 15.15
N PRO A 206 -14.37 10.96 16.10
CA PRO A 206 -13.75 9.63 16.03
C PRO A 206 -14.77 8.49 15.91
N LYS A 207 -15.92 8.59 16.58
CA LYS A 207 -16.98 7.57 16.54
C LYS A 207 -17.56 7.40 15.14
N GLU A 208 -17.73 8.49 14.39
CA GLU A 208 -18.20 8.46 13.01
C GLU A 208 -17.20 7.77 12.06
N ALA A 209 -15.90 7.87 12.37
CA ALA A 209 -14.82 7.32 11.57
C ALA A 209 -14.61 5.81 11.77
N ILE A 210 -15.31 5.16 12.71
CA ILE A 210 -15.30 3.70 12.87
C ILE A 210 -16.23 3.08 11.81
N LYS A 211 -15.70 2.81 10.63
CA LYS A 211 -16.44 2.25 9.49
C LYS A 211 -15.68 1.08 8.86
N LYS A 212 -16.41 0.27 8.07
CA LYS A 212 -15.86 -0.66 7.08
C LYS A 212 -16.17 -0.15 5.66
N PRO A 213 -15.57 0.95 5.18
CA PRO A 213 -15.97 1.54 3.91
C PRO A 213 -15.07 1.09 2.77
N VAL A 214 -15.52 1.42 1.57
CA VAL A 214 -14.88 1.04 0.32
C VAL A 214 -13.70 1.98 -0.02
N SER A 215 -13.75 3.26 0.38
CA SER A 215 -12.68 4.23 0.15
C SER A 215 -12.70 5.40 1.14
N TYR A 216 -11.51 5.94 1.43
CA TYR A 216 -11.31 7.16 2.24
C TYR A 216 -10.50 8.21 1.46
N LYS A 217 -10.76 9.49 1.72
CA LYS A 217 -10.00 10.62 1.21
C LYS A 217 -9.68 11.62 2.32
N LEU A 218 -8.41 12.01 2.41
CA LEU A 218 -7.93 13.11 3.26
C LEU A 218 -7.84 14.40 2.44
N THR A 219 -8.26 15.53 3.02
CA THR A 219 -8.17 16.85 2.36
C THR A 219 -7.81 17.95 3.36
N ALA A 220 -7.08 18.97 2.91
CA ALA A 220 -6.94 20.23 3.63
C ALA A 220 -8.29 20.95 3.79
N THR A 221 -8.58 21.45 4.99
CA THR A 221 -9.85 22.13 5.30
C THR A 221 -9.97 23.50 4.62
N THR A 222 -8.86 24.14 4.25
CA THR A 222 -8.82 25.52 3.73
C THR A 222 -9.05 25.64 2.23
N LYS A 223 -8.93 24.55 1.47
CA LYS A 223 -9.32 24.53 0.05
C LYS A 223 -10.73 23.98 -0.04
N SER A 224 -11.66 24.79 -0.53
CA SER A 224 -13.00 24.32 -0.86
C SER A 224 -12.88 23.04 -1.70
N THR A 225 -13.71 22.05 -1.40
CA THR A 225 -13.78 20.75 -2.08
C THR A 225 -14.03 20.85 -3.60
N GLN A 226 -14.19 22.06 -4.14
CA GLN A 226 -14.26 22.36 -5.57
C GLN A 226 -12.89 22.38 -6.27
N GLN A 227 -11.77 22.63 -5.59
CA GLN A 227 -10.48 22.77 -6.29
C GLN A 227 -9.78 21.44 -6.63
N ALA A 228 -10.12 20.34 -5.96
CA ALA A 228 -9.52 19.03 -6.26
C ALA A 228 -10.00 18.44 -7.61
N ASP A 229 -11.11 18.95 -8.18
CA ASP A 229 -11.61 18.54 -9.50
C ASP A 229 -10.94 19.31 -10.65
N THR A 230 -10.06 20.28 -10.35
CA THR A 230 -9.44 21.17 -11.36
C THR A 230 -8.18 20.59 -12.02
N PHE A 231 -7.59 19.53 -11.46
CA PHE A 231 -6.38 18.91 -12.04
C PHE A 231 -6.66 18.22 -13.39
N LEU A 232 -7.88 17.69 -13.58
CA LEU A 232 -8.35 17.17 -14.87
C LEU A 232 -8.72 18.26 -15.89
N LYS A 233 -8.89 19.52 -15.47
CA LYS A 233 -9.15 20.65 -16.39
C LYS A 233 -7.86 21.28 -16.93
N HIS A 234 -6.74 21.21 -16.19
CA HIS A 234 -5.48 21.85 -16.60
C HIS A 234 -4.70 21.07 -17.69
N GLN A 235 -5.01 19.80 -17.93
CA GLN A 235 -4.49 19.09 -19.10
C GLN A 235 -5.12 19.55 -20.43
N ARG A 236 -6.26 20.25 -20.41
CA ARG A 236 -6.88 20.81 -21.63
C ARG A 236 -6.34 22.18 -22.04
N THR A 237 -5.67 22.91 -21.15
CA THR A 237 -5.20 24.28 -21.42
C THR A 237 -3.74 24.36 -21.86
N PHE A 238 -2.92 23.32 -21.61
CA PHE A 238 -1.53 23.28 -22.08
C PHE A 238 -1.37 22.94 -23.58
N SER A 239 -2.43 22.54 -24.29
CA SER A 239 -2.38 22.27 -25.74
C SER A 239 -2.67 23.47 -26.64
N ARG A 240 -2.80 24.69 -26.08
CA ARG A 240 -3.19 25.89 -26.84
C ARG A 240 -2.19 27.05 -26.83
N SER A 241 -0.98 26.89 -26.29
CA SER A 241 0.03 27.96 -26.35
C SER A 241 1.44 27.45 -26.66
N SER A 242 1.65 27.05 -27.91
CA SER A 242 2.99 26.94 -28.52
C SER A 242 2.92 27.01 -30.05
N ASN A 243 2.34 28.08 -30.59
CA ASN A 243 2.69 28.54 -31.94
C ASN A 243 4.02 29.29 -31.83
N VAL A 244 5.12 28.53 -31.87
CA VAL A 244 6.44 29.07 -32.22
C VAL A 244 6.74 28.58 -33.62
N ASP A 245 6.78 29.56 -34.53
CA ASP A 245 7.09 29.46 -35.95
C ASP A 245 8.45 28.77 -36.16
N ILE A 246 8.45 27.58 -36.79
CA ILE A 246 9.65 26.94 -37.31
C ILE A 246 9.50 26.83 -38.82
N ARG A 247 9.82 27.92 -39.52
CA ARG A 247 10.24 27.86 -40.92
C ARG A 247 11.75 27.72 -41.00
N ASN A 248 12.17 26.91 -41.97
CA ASN A 248 13.52 26.72 -42.48
C ASN A 248 14.53 25.99 -41.58
N ARG A 249 14.81 24.73 -41.92
CA ARG A 249 16.18 24.32 -42.21
C ARG A 249 16.22 23.21 -43.26
N LYS A 250 17.05 23.47 -44.27
CA LYS A 250 17.33 22.66 -45.46
C LYS A 250 17.95 21.31 -45.08
N ARG A 251 17.64 20.31 -45.90
CA ARG A 251 18.48 19.14 -46.21
C ARG A 251 19.96 19.52 -46.30
N ILE A 252 20.82 18.76 -45.63
CA ILE A 252 22.12 18.31 -46.16
C ILE A 252 22.35 16.89 -45.60
N HIS A 253 22.52 15.95 -46.53
CA HIS A 253 22.95 14.54 -46.48
C HIS A 253 22.65 13.67 -45.25
#